data_AF-A0A6V7LYG9-F1
#
_entry.id   AF-A0A6V7LYG9-F1
#
_cell.length_a   1.000
_cell.length_b   1.000
_cell.length_c   1.000
_cell.angle_alpha   90.00
_cell.angle_beta   90.00
_cell.angle_gamma   90.00
#
_symmetry.space_group_name_H-M   'P 1'
#
loop_
_entity.id
_entity.type
_entity.pdbx_description
1 polymer ?
#
loop_
_entity_poly.entity_id
_entity_poly.type
_entity_poly.pdbx_seq_one_letter_code
_entity_poly.pdbx_strand_id
1 'polypeptide(L)'
;EDIVFLATDINLPGAVDWVMMQSCFGHHFMLVLEKQEKYDGHQQFFAIAQLIGSRKQAENFSYRLELNGNRRRLTWEAMPRSIHEGVCCAILASDCLVFDTSIARRFADNGNLAINVTISMV
;
A
#
# COMPACT_ATOMS: atom_id res chain seq x y z
N GLU A 1 13.55 2.26 -7.69
CA GLU A 1 12.87 3.46 -8.20
C GLU A 1 11.91 3.94 -7.14
N ASP A 2 11.96 5.22 -6.80
CA ASP A 2 11.29 5.81 -5.65
C ASP A 2 10.22 6.81 -6.11
N ILE A 3 8.98 6.61 -5.64
CA ILE A 3 7.87 7.53 -5.89
C ILE A 3 7.09 7.78 -4.60
N VAL A 4 6.20 8.77 -4.65
CA VAL A 4 5.24 9.05 -3.57
C VAL A 4 3.83 8.72 -4.07
N PHE A 5 3.16 7.78 -3.39
CA PHE A 5 1.75 7.49 -3.58
C PHE A 5 0.94 8.33 -2.59
N LEU A 6 0.22 9.33 -3.12
CA LEU A 6 -0.60 10.24 -2.33
C LEU A 6 -2.06 9.79 -2.31
N ALA A 7 -2.55 9.39 -1.15
CA ALA A 7 -3.97 9.13 -0.91
C ALA A 7 -4.64 10.38 -0.33
N THR A 8 -5.52 11.01 -1.09
CA THR A 8 -6.22 12.23 -0.67
C THR A 8 -7.49 11.92 0.11
N ASP A 9 -7.84 12.79 1.06
CA ASP A 9 -9.09 12.71 1.82
C ASP A 9 -9.30 11.35 2.53
N ILE A 10 -8.28 10.84 3.22
CA ILE A 10 -8.34 9.51 3.87
C ILE A 10 -9.45 9.38 4.93
N ASN A 11 -9.94 10.52 5.43
CA ASN A 11 -10.99 10.62 6.44
C ASN A 11 -12.42 10.50 5.86
N LEU A 12 -12.60 10.31 4.55
CA LEU A 12 -13.94 10.09 3.97
C LEU A 12 -14.69 8.97 4.71
N PRO A 13 -16.01 9.06 4.91
CA PRO A 13 -16.77 7.99 5.55
C PRO A 13 -16.87 6.76 4.64
N GLY A 14 -17.02 5.57 5.23
CA GLY A 14 -17.21 4.30 4.52
C GLY A 14 -15.93 3.72 3.89
N ALA A 15 -16.10 2.67 3.08
CA ALA A 15 -15.00 2.02 2.37
C ALA A 15 -14.54 2.86 1.16
N VAL A 16 -13.23 3.04 1.01
CA VAL A 16 -12.62 3.84 -0.08
C VAL A 16 -11.31 3.19 -0.50
N ASP A 17 -11.07 3.16 -1.81
CA ASP A 17 -9.85 2.62 -2.42
C ASP A 17 -9.10 3.72 -3.17
N TRP A 18 -7.78 3.74 -2.99
CA TRP A 18 -6.86 4.52 -3.81
C TRP A 18 -5.99 3.56 -4.60
N VAL A 19 -5.83 3.84 -5.89
CA VAL A 19 -5.03 3.02 -6.79
C VAL A 19 -4.11 3.91 -7.62
N MET A 20 -2.84 3.51 -7.74
CA MET A 20 -1.85 4.16 -8.60
C MET A 20 -1.06 3.11 -9.37
N MET A 21 -0.69 3.43 -10.61
CA MET A 21 0.20 2.61 -11.42
C MET A 21 1.62 3.18 -11.40
N GLN A 22 2.60 2.36 -11.05
CA GLN A 22 4.03 2.65 -11.15
C GLN A 22 4.65 1.79 -12.24
N SER A 23 5.41 2.39 -13.16
CA SER A 23 6.12 1.65 -14.21
C SER A 23 7.62 1.77 -13.97
N CYS A 24 8.30 0.64 -13.79
CA CYS A 24 9.74 0.59 -13.56
C CYS A 24 10.29 -0.78 -13.97
N PHE A 25 11.59 -0.85 -14.32
CA PHE A 25 12.25 -2.11 -14.73
C PHE A 25 11.54 -2.86 -15.88
N GLY A 26 10.88 -2.13 -16.79
CA GLY A 26 10.10 -2.73 -17.88
C GLY A 26 8.83 -3.47 -17.44
N HIS A 27 8.38 -3.25 -16.20
CA HIS A 27 7.18 -3.86 -15.63
C HIS A 27 6.24 -2.78 -15.07
N HIS A 28 4.99 -3.18 -14.82
CA HIS A 28 3.97 -2.33 -14.23
C HIS A 28 3.55 -2.88 -12.87
N PHE A 29 3.48 -1.99 -11.89
CA PHE A 29 3.11 -2.29 -10.52
C PHE A 29 1.86 -1.49 -10.15
N MET A 30 0.86 -2.17 -9.62
CA MET A 30 -0.35 -1.57 -9.09
C MET A 30 -0.18 -1.37 -7.59
N LEU A 31 -0.25 -0.12 -7.16
CA LEU A 31 -0.21 0.28 -5.75
C LEU A 31 -1.65 0.48 -5.30
N VAL A 32 -2.03 -0.22 -4.23
CA VAL A 32 -3.39 -0.18 -3.69
C VAL A 32 -3.31 0.23 -2.23
N LEU A 33 -4.14 1.20 -1.84
CA LEU A 33 -4.50 1.49 -0.47
C LEU A 33 -6.00 1.29 -0.34
N GLU A 34 -6.42 0.29 0.42
CA GLU A 34 -7.82 -0.03 0.66
C GLU A 34 -8.18 0.32 2.11
N LYS A 35 -9.28 1.05 2.29
CA LYS A 35 -9.84 1.33 3.62
C LYS A 35 -11.10 0.51 3.83
N GLN A 36 -11.05 -0.44 4.77
CA GLN A 36 -12.20 -1.27 5.14
C GLN A 36 -12.77 -0.83 6.49
N GLU A 37 -14.08 -0.94 6.62
CA GLU A 37 -14.79 -0.80 7.89
C GLU A 37 -15.15 -2.20 8.41
N LYS A 38 -14.58 -2.60 9.55
CA LYS A 38 -14.86 -3.93 10.14
C LYS A 38 -16.16 -3.92 10.93
N TYR A 39 -16.18 -3.22 12.06
CA TYR A 39 -17.33 -3.11 12.97
C TYR A 39 -17.25 -1.82 13.78
N ASP A 40 -18.39 -1.22 14.14
CA ASP A 40 -18.50 -0.13 15.13
C ASP A 40 -17.57 1.08 14.87
N GLY A 41 -17.38 1.45 13.59
CA GLY A 41 -16.51 2.56 13.18
C GLY A 41 -15.01 2.25 13.21
N HIS A 42 -14.61 1.01 13.50
CA HIS A 42 -13.22 0.57 13.40
C HIS A 42 -12.83 0.40 11.93
N GLN A 43 -12.14 1.41 11.41
CA GLN A 43 -11.58 1.43 10.06
C GLN A 43 -10.11 0.96 10.07
N GLN A 44 -9.75 0.17 9.06
CA GLN A 44 -8.39 -0.29 8.82
C GLN A 44 -7.98 0.03 7.39
N PHE A 45 -6.70 0.36 7.23
CA PHE A 45 -6.06 0.60 5.95
C PHE A 45 -5.15 -0.58 5.60
N PHE A 46 -5.18 -0.98 4.34
CA PHE A 46 -4.38 -2.07 3.79
C PHE A 46 -3.63 -1.53 2.57
N ALA A 47 -2.30 -1.49 2.63
CA ALA A 47 -1.47 -1.01 1.55
C ALA A 47 -0.59 -2.11 0.97
N ILE A 48 -0.61 -2.28 -0.35
CA ILE A 48 0.08 -3.36 -1.07
C ILE A 48 0.56 -2.90 -2.45
N ALA A 49 1.67 -3.48 -2.90
CA ALA A 49 2.10 -3.41 -4.30
C ALA A 49 1.91 -4.76 -4.99
N GLN A 50 1.33 -4.73 -6.19
CA GLN A 50 1.13 -5.90 -7.03
C GLN A 50 1.85 -5.74 -8.36
N LEU A 51 2.51 -6.80 -8.83
CA LEU A 51 3.09 -6.86 -10.16
C LEU A 51 2.03 -7.30 -11.18
N ILE A 52 1.89 -6.54 -12.26
CA ILE A 52 1.20 -6.97 -13.49
C ILE A 52 2.13 -7.93 -14.22
N GLY A 53 2.08 -9.20 -13.84
CA GLY A 53 2.96 -10.24 -14.34
C GLY A 53 2.73 -11.56 -13.61
N SER A 54 3.53 -12.57 -13.92
CA SER A 54 3.50 -13.87 -13.26
C SER A 54 4.12 -13.84 -11.86
N ARG A 55 3.80 -14.83 -11.02
CA ARG A 55 4.45 -15.02 -9.72
C ARG A 55 5.97 -15.15 -9.83
N LYS A 56 6.45 -15.89 -10.83
CA LYS A 56 7.90 -16.05 -11.10
C LYS A 56 8.58 -14.72 -11.47
N GLN A 57 7.87 -13.82 -12.15
CA GLN A 57 8.40 -12.47 -12.41
C GLN A 57 8.44 -11.66 -11.11
N ALA A 58 7.40 -11.76 -10.27
CA ALA A 58 7.29 -11.05 -9.00
C ALA A 58 8.40 -11.44 -8.02
N GLU A 59 8.88 -12.67 -8.09
CA GLU A 59 10.00 -13.18 -7.29
C GLU A 59 11.32 -12.42 -7.50
N ASN A 60 11.46 -11.67 -8.60
CA ASN A 60 12.68 -10.88 -8.89
C ASN A 60 12.63 -9.46 -8.31
N PHE A 61 11.59 -9.13 -7.54
CA PHE A 61 11.38 -7.78 -7.04
C PHE A 61 11.08 -7.77 -5.53
N SER A 62 11.46 -6.67 -4.89
CA SER A 62 11.02 -6.28 -3.55
C SER A 62 10.39 -4.90 -3.65
N TYR A 63 9.35 -4.65 -2.85
CA TYR A 63 8.79 -3.32 -2.66
C TYR A 63 8.84 -2.95 -1.20
N ARG A 64 9.06 -1.67 -0.93
CA ARG A 64 8.99 -1.07 0.40
C ARG A 64 7.96 0.05 0.41
N LEU A 65 7.02 -0.03 1.34
CA LEU A 65 6.06 1.03 1.66
C LEU A 65 6.49 1.70 2.94
N GLU A 66 6.54 3.02 2.93
CA GLU A 66 6.99 3.79 4.09
C GLU A 66 6.09 5.01 4.33
N LEU A 67 5.56 5.08 5.56
CA LEU A 67 4.90 6.27 6.09
C LEU A 67 5.89 7.07 6.92
N ASN A 68 6.03 8.35 6.60
CA ASN A 68 6.91 9.27 7.33
C ASN A 68 6.10 10.37 8.01
N GLY A 69 6.42 10.62 9.27
CA GLY A 69 5.81 11.67 10.07
C GLY A 69 6.84 12.30 10.99
N ASN A 70 6.44 13.29 11.77
CA ASN A 70 7.36 13.99 12.66
C ASN A 70 8.05 13.01 13.64
N ARG A 71 9.34 12.72 13.40
CA ARG A 71 10.18 11.75 14.14
C ARG A 71 9.59 10.34 14.21
N ARG A 72 8.75 9.97 13.25
CA ARG A 72 8.10 8.65 13.18
C ARG A 72 8.25 8.09 11.78
N ARG A 73 8.45 6.78 11.71
CA ARG A 73 8.53 6.03 10.47
C ARG A 73 7.87 4.68 10.67
N LEU A 74 7.01 4.29 9.74
CA LEU A 74 6.45 2.95 9.66
C LEU A 74 6.80 2.39 8.28
N THR A 75 7.43 1.22 8.25
CA THR A 75 7.98 0.62 7.03
C THR A 75 7.51 -0.81 6.92
N TRP A 76 7.12 -1.21 5.72
CA TRP A 76 6.81 -2.58 5.33
C TRP A 76 7.58 -2.93 4.07
N GLU A 77 8.20 -4.10 4.02
CA GLU A 77 8.94 -4.57 2.85
C GLU A 77 8.55 -6.02 2.56
N ALA A 78 8.24 -6.32 1.31
CA ALA A 78 7.81 -7.63 0.87
C ALA A 78 8.05 -7.83 -0.64
N MET A 79 7.86 -9.05 -1.12
CA MET A 79 7.80 -9.32 -2.56
C MET A 79 6.43 -8.89 -3.10
N PRO A 80 6.35 -8.23 -4.27
CA PRO A 80 5.08 -7.85 -4.85
C PRO A 80 4.26 -9.11 -5.17
N ARG A 81 2.94 -9.03 -5.02
CA ARG A 81 2.05 -10.13 -5.40
C ARG A 81 1.73 -10.07 -6.89
N SER A 82 1.58 -11.21 -7.55
CA SER A 82 1.04 -11.21 -8.91
C SER A 82 -0.42 -10.78 -8.88
N ILE A 83 -0.87 -9.96 -9.82
CA ILE A 83 -2.30 -9.61 -9.95
C ILE A 83 -3.21 -10.84 -10.12
N HIS A 84 -2.68 -11.98 -10.59
CA HIS A 84 -3.41 -13.23 -10.74
C HIS A 84 -3.82 -13.84 -9.38
N GLU A 85 -3.12 -13.50 -8.30
CA GLU A 85 -3.45 -13.97 -6.94
C GLU A 85 -4.54 -13.10 -6.28
N GLY A 86 -4.81 -11.90 -6.81
CA GLY A 86 -5.80 -10.97 -6.30
C GLY A 86 -5.38 -10.24 -5.01
N VAL A 87 -5.98 -9.06 -4.76
CA VAL A 87 -5.72 -8.26 -3.54
C VAL A 87 -6.32 -8.92 -2.29
N CYS A 88 -7.53 -9.48 -2.40
CA CYS A 88 -8.25 -10.07 -1.28
C CYS A 88 -7.47 -11.19 -0.59
N CYS A 89 -6.77 -12.03 -1.35
CA CYS A 89 -5.94 -13.12 -0.80
C CYS A 89 -4.81 -12.57 0.08
N ALA A 90 -4.16 -11.49 -0.34
CA ALA A 90 -3.08 -10.86 0.41
C ALA A 90 -3.59 -10.17 1.68
N ILE A 91 -4.74 -9.48 1.60
CA ILE A 91 -5.40 -8.86 2.75
C ILE A 91 -5.82 -9.92 3.79
N LEU A 92 -6.45 -11.01 3.34
CA LEU A 92 -6.86 -12.11 4.23
C LEU A 92 -5.66 -12.80 4.88
N ALA A 93 -4.53 -12.89 4.18
CA ALA A 93 -3.28 -13.42 4.71
C ALA A 93 -2.51 -12.44 5.61
N SER A 94 -2.98 -11.20 5.77
CA SER A 94 -2.23 -10.11 6.42
C SER A 94 -0.84 -9.88 5.80
N ASP A 95 -0.71 -10.14 4.50
CA ASP A 95 0.53 -10.02 3.73
C ASP A 95 0.60 -8.65 3.03
N CYS A 96 0.46 -7.60 3.83
CA CYS A 96 0.46 -6.21 3.40
C CYS A 96 0.70 -5.27 4.59
N LEU A 97 0.95 -4.00 4.31
CA LEU A 97 1.04 -2.98 5.37
C LEU A 97 -0.37 -2.69 5.90
N VAL A 98 -0.62 -3.00 7.17
CA VAL A 98 -1.91 -2.78 7.84
C VAL A 98 -1.77 -1.74 8.95
N PHE A 99 -2.67 -0.77 9.00
CA PHE A 99 -2.72 0.23 10.06
C PHE A 99 -4.13 0.77 10.30
N ASP A 100 -4.40 1.28 11.50
CA ASP A 100 -5.69 1.88 11.84
C ASP A 100 -5.74 3.39 11.52
N THR A 101 -6.93 3.98 11.66
CA THR A 101 -7.13 5.43 11.46
C THR A 101 -6.32 6.29 12.42
N SER A 102 -5.98 5.78 13.61
CA SER A 102 -5.17 6.53 14.58
C SER A 102 -3.73 6.67 14.12
N ILE A 103 -3.17 5.62 13.50
CA ILE A 103 -1.87 5.62 12.86
C ILE A 103 -1.92 6.51 11.62
N ALA A 104 -2.93 6.33 10.75
CA ALA A 104 -3.08 7.13 9.53
C ALA A 104 -3.03 8.64 9.82
N ARG A 105 -3.77 9.10 10.85
CA ARG A 105 -3.79 10.51 11.28
C ARG A 105 -2.45 11.03 11.83
N ARG A 106 -1.58 10.16 12.36
CA ARG A 106 -0.24 10.57 12.83
C ARG A 106 0.75 10.78 11.69
N PHE A 107 0.46 10.23 10.51
CA PHE A 107 1.29 10.29 9.31
C PHE A 107 0.70 11.18 8.20
N ALA A 108 -0.59 11.49 8.27
CA ALA A 108 -1.26 12.34 7.29
C ALA A 108 -1.01 13.84 7.54
N ASP A 109 -0.98 14.60 6.44
CA ASP A 109 -0.97 16.06 6.45
C ASP A 109 -2.22 16.59 5.74
N ASN A 110 -3.00 17.43 6.43
CA ASN A 110 -4.28 17.97 5.94
C ASN A 110 -5.23 16.92 5.35
N GLY A 111 -5.26 15.71 5.95
CA GLY A 111 -6.11 14.61 5.48
C GLY A 111 -5.56 13.81 4.31
N ASN A 112 -4.36 14.13 3.82
CA ASN A 112 -3.66 13.40 2.78
C ASN A 112 -2.58 12.51 3.39
N LEU A 113 -2.53 11.24 2.96
CA LEU A 113 -1.50 10.29 3.38
C LEU A 113 -0.50 10.09 2.24
N ALA A 114 0.76 10.41 2.50
CA ALA A 114 1.86 10.15 1.57
C ALA A 114 2.55 8.83 1.95
N ILE A 115 2.56 7.88 1.01
CA ILE A 115 3.28 6.61 1.13
C ILE A 115 4.48 6.67 0.20
N ASN A 116 5.68 6.64 0.77
CA ASN A 116 6.89 6.46 -0.03
C ASN A 116 6.95 5.02 -0.52
N VAL A 117 7.13 4.84 -1.81
CA VAL A 117 7.18 3.52 -2.45
C VAL A 117 8.52 3.37 -3.13
N THR A 118 9.29 2.38 -2.69
CA THR A 118 10.52 1.95 -3.34
C THR A 118 10.30 0.59 -3.98
N ILE A 119 10.61 0.44 -5.27
CA ILE A 119 10.70 -0.88 -5.92
C ILE A 119 12.15 -1.14 -6.30
N SER A 120 12.65 -2.34 -5.99
CA SER A 120 13.99 -2.80 -6.32
C SER A 120 13.98 -4.21 -6.90
N MET A 121 14.97 -4.52 -7.73
CA MET A 121 15.28 -5.91 -8.08
C MET A 121 15.95 -6.62 -6.90
N VAL A 122 15.73 -7.94 -6.79
CA VAL A 122 16.34 -8.83 -5.79
C VAL A 122 17.50 -9.61 -6.41
#